data_AF-N4UXG8-F1
#
_entry.id   AF-N4UXG8-F1
#
_cell.length_a   1.000
_cell.length_b   1.000
_cell.length_c   1.000
_cell.angle_alpha   90.00
_cell.angle_beta   90.00
_cell.angle_gamma   90.00
#
_symmetry.space_group_name_H-M   'P 1'
#
loop_
_entity.id
_entity.type
_entity.pdbx_description
1 polymer ?
#
loop_
_entity_poly.entity_id
_entity_poly.type
_entity_poly.pdbx_seq_one_letter_code
_entity_poly.pdbx_strand_id
1 'polypeptide(L)'
;MTWASSEDNTRLRARQLLRFYNKHQNEGPLPYAAKITASDIELAESLAPVWCLKDCDEGEKEYPEQWGKMAKSLSFTLGSFRRKAKEITTAPTFIGGNGDKAQIAYLELLNKRLKELLKEANEEKKAAQEKADRYLARAEKVEAQLEKLLEELEEEDEEEDEE
;
A
#
# COMPACT_ATOMS: atom_id res chain seq x y z
N MET A 1 18.09 5.91 13.30
CA MET A 1 16.91 6.48 13.98
C MET A 1 16.01 7.07 12.93
N THR A 2 14.95 6.35 12.56
CA THR A 2 13.87 6.90 11.74
C THR A 2 13.07 7.83 12.64
N TRP A 3 13.00 9.12 12.29
CA TRP A 3 12.16 10.06 13.03
C TRP A 3 10.70 9.68 12.78
N ALA A 4 9.90 9.62 13.86
CA ALA A 4 8.46 9.35 13.74
C ALA A 4 7.82 10.40 12.83
N SER A 5 7.08 9.95 11.82
CA SER A 5 6.45 10.84 10.85
C SER A 5 5.39 11.74 11.53
N SER A 6 4.95 12.79 10.83
CA SER A 6 3.84 13.61 11.33
C SER A 6 2.56 12.78 11.54
N GLU A 7 2.38 11.71 10.76
CA GLU A 7 1.26 10.80 10.88
C GLU A 7 1.40 9.90 12.11
N ASP A 8 2.57 9.31 12.35
CA ASP A 8 2.85 8.48 13.54
C ASP A 8 2.62 9.27 14.83
N ASN A 9 3.08 10.52 14.85
CA ASN A 9 2.82 11.41 15.98
C ASN A 9 1.33 11.67 16.19
N THR A 10 0.55 11.80 15.12
CA THR A 10 -0.90 12.03 15.21
C THR A 10 -1.63 10.78 15.68
N ARG A 11 -1.23 9.59 15.21
CA ARG A 11 -1.74 8.29 15.69
C ARG A 11 -1.39 8.05 17.16
N LEU A 12 -0.19 8.40 17.59
CA LEU A 12 0.18 8.39 19.00
C LEU A 12 -0.77 9.30 19.80
N ARG A 13 -0.98 10.54 19.37
CA ARG A 13 -1.91 11.45 20.07
C ARG A 13 -3.34 10.91 20.13
N ALA A 14 -3.82 10.24 19.09
CA ALA A 14 -5.11 9.55 19.12
C ALA A 14 -5.17 8.53 20.26
N ARG A 15 -4.20 7.61 20.36
CA ARG A 15 -4.13 6.61 21.45
C ARG A 15 -4.10 7.26 22.83
N GLN A 16 -3.29 8.30 23.00
CA GLN A 16 -3.18 9.00 24.28
C GLN A 16 -4.48 9.72 24.69
N LEU A 17 -5.20 10.31 23.74
CA LEU A 17 -6.52 10.91 23.97
C LEU A 17 -7.55 9.84 24.38
N LEU A 18 -7.55 8.68 23.72
CA LEU A 18 -8.42 7.56 24.07
C LEU A 18 -8.12 7.03 25.47
N ARG A 19 -6.84 6.86 25.84
CA ARG A 19 -6.45 6.47 27.22
C ARG A 19 -6.94 7.48 28.26
N PHE A 20 -6.72 8.77 28.02
CA PHE A 20 -7.13 9.83 28.94
C PHE A 20 -8.65 9.86 29.11
N TYR A 21 -9.40 9.72 28.03
CA TYR A 21 -10.85 9.68 28.05
C TYR A 21 -11.39 8.42 28.76
N ASN A 22 -10.86 7.24 28.42
CA ASN A 22 -11.27 5.98 29.08
C ASN A 22 -10.97 6.01 30.58
N LYS A 23 -9.82 6.56 30.99
CA LYS A 23 -9.51 6.74 32.41
C LYS A 23 -10.49 7.68 33.09
N HIS A 24 -10.89 8.77 32.43
CA HIS A 24 -11.92 9.68 32.93
C HIS A 24 -13.27 8.96 33.14
N GLN A 25 -13.64 8.03 32.26
CA GLN A 25 -14.88 7.25 32.38
C GLN A 25 -14.81 6.18 33.48
N ASN A 26 -13.69 5.47 33.60
CA ASN A 26 -13.58 4.27 34.43
C ASN A 26 -13.06 4.55 35.85
N GLU A 27 -12.13 5.48 36.01
CA GLU A 27 -11.44 5.75 37.29
C GLU A 27 -11.88 7.06 37.95
N GLY A 28 -12.72 7.85 37.26
CA GLY A 28 -13.32 9.05 37.80
C GLY A 28 -12.94 10.32 37.05
N PRO A 29 -13.61 11.45 37.35
CA PRO A 29 -13.58 12.62 36.51
C PRO A 29 -12.20 13.30 36.53
N LEU A 30 -11.41 13.03 35.50
CA LEU A 30 -10.16 13.76 35.26
C LEU A 30 -10.39 15.24 34.93
N PRO A 31 -9.53 16.15 35.42
CA PRO A 31 -9.61 17.56 35.08
C PRO A 31 -9.56 17.80 33.57
N TYR A 32 -10.41 18.70 33.09
CA TYR A 32 -10.48 19.15 31.70
C TYR A 32 -10.85 18.08 30.66
N ALA A 33 -11.05 16.82 31.04
CA ALA A 33 -11.44 15.75 30.13
C ALA A 33 -12.77 16.03 29.42
N ALA A 34 -13.68 16.78 30.06
CA ALA A 34 -14.92 17.26 29.45
C ALA A 34 -14.72 18.13 28.19
N LYS A 35 -13.48 18.57 27.89
CA LYS A 35 -13.15 19.29 26.64
C LYS A 35 -13.01 18.36 25.44
N ILE A 36 -12.81 17.06 25.68
CA ILE A 36 -12.75 16.05 24.62
C ILE A 36 -14.18 15.76 24.20
N THR A 37 -14.49 16.02 22.94
CA THR A 37 -15.84 15.82 22.40
C THR A 37 -16.00 14.39 21.87
N ALA A 38 -17.25 13.93 21.68
CA ALA A 38 -17.51 12.64 21.05
C ALA A 38 -16.84 12.53 19.67
N SER A 39 -16.87 13.60 18.88
CA SER A 39 -16.19 13.65 17.58
C SER A 39 -14.67 13.52 17.68
N ASP A 40 -14.04 13.98 18.77
CA ASP A 40 -12.60 13.77 18.98
C ASP A 40 -12.30 12.28 19.22
N ILE A 41 -13.19 11.58 19.93
CA ILE A 41 -13.07 10.15 20.21
C ILE A 41 -13.28 9.34 18.93
N GLU A 42 -14.35 9.58 18.19
CA GLU A 42 -14.60 8.92 16.90
C GLU A 42 -13.41 9.09 15.95
N LEU A 43 -12.87 10.31 15.88
CA LEU A 43 -11.70 10.61 15.05
C LEU A 43 -10.45 9.88 15.54
N ALA A 44 -10.23 9.80 16.85
CA ALA A 44 -9.12 9.04 17.41
C ALA A 44 -9.24 7.52 17.19
N GLU A 45 -10.43 6.95 17.37
CA GLU A 45 -10.72 5.53 17.11
C GLU A 45 -10.50 5.16 15.64
N SER A 46 -10.91 6.03 14.71
CA SER A 46 -10.67 5.81 13.27
C SER A 46 -9.19 5.80 12.89
N LEU A 47 -8.35 6.58 13.58
CA LEU A 47 -6.92 6.68 13.31
C LEU A 47 -6.09 5.62 14.02
N ALA A 48 -6.45 5.27 15.26
CA ALA A 48 -5.70 4.35 16.09
C ALA A 48 -6.63 3.60 17.06
N PRO A 49 -7.31 2.54 16.60
CA PRO A 49 -8.27 1.79 17.41
C PRO A 49 -7.60 0.99 18.55
N VAL A 50 -6.34 0.57 18.36
CA VAL A 50 -5.54 -0.08 19.40
C VAL A 50 -4.94 1.00 20.28
N TRP A 51 -5.53 1.24 21.45
CA TRP A 51 -5.09 2.27 22.38
C TRP A 51 -4.61 1.72 23.72
N CYS A 52 -4.89 0.45 24.08
CA CYS A 52 -4.41 -0.12 25.32
C CYS A 52 -2.88 -0.24 25.29
N LEU A 53 -2.19 0.20 26.35
CA LEU A 53 -0.72 0.16 26.41
C LEU A 53 -0.16 -1.25 26.22
N LYS A 54 -0.90 -2.28 26.66
CA LYS A 54 -0.49 -3.70 26.53
C LYS A 54 -0.37 -4.15 25.08
N ASP A 55 -1.12 -3.50 24.19
CA ASP A 55 -1.22 -3.85 22.78
C ASP A 55 -0.45 -2.85 21.89
N CYS A 56 0.27 -1.90 22.50
CA CYS A 56 1.06 -0.88 21.80
C CYS A 56 2.56 -1.21 21.83
N ASP A 57 3.34 -0.48 21.04
CA ASP A 57 4.78 -0.64 20.97
C ASP A 57 5.48 -0.41 22.32
N GLU A 58 6.56 -1.15 22.54
CA GLU A 58 7.35 -1.07 23.76
C GLU A 58 7.91 0.36 23.96
N GLY A 59 7.72 0.89 25.18
CA GLY A 59 8.14 2.26 25.53
C GLY A 59 7.15 3.36 25.18
N GLU A 60 5.97 3.04 24.63
CA GLU A 60 4.91 4.03 24.43
C GLU A 60 4.40 4.59 25.77
N LYS A 61 4.22 5.91 25.83
CA LYS A 61 3.77 6.61 27.05
C LYS A 61 2.26 6.80 27.06
N GLU A 62 1.67 6.67 28.24
CA GLU A 62 0.24 6.79 28.55
C GLU A 62 -0.41 8.06 27.95
N TYR A 63 -0.33 9.19 28.63
CA TYR A 63 -0.70 10.52 28.14
C TYR A 63 0.11 11.56 28.95
N PRO A 64 0.33 12.78 28.43
CA PRO A 64 1.06 13.81 29.17
C PRO A 64 0.35 14.21 30.47
N GLU A 65 1.05 14.18 31.60
CA GLU A 65 0.49 14.60 32.90
C GLU A 65 -0.04 16.04 32.88
N GLN A 66 0.54 16.90 32.03
CA GLN A 66 0.15 18.29 31.90
C GLN A 66 -1.31 18.46 31.46
N TRP A 67 -1.92 17.44 30.84
CA TRP A 67 -3.34 17.49 30.47
C TRP A 67 -4.26 17.55 31.67
N GLY A 68 -3.92 16.87 32.77
CA GLY A 68 -4.66 16.94 34.03
C GLY A 68 -4.32 18.17 34.88
N LYS A 69 -3.19 18.83 34.63
CA LYS A 69 -2.70 19.98 35.42
C LYS A 69 -3.03 21.33 34.77
N MET A 70 -3.02 21.41 33.44
CA MET A 70 -3.11 22.66 32.69
C MET A 70 -4.16 22.59 31.58
N ALA A 71 -5.25 23.33 31.74
CA ALA A 71 -6.34 23.39 30.78
C ALA A 71 -5.88 23.75 29.35
N LYS A 72 -4.85 24.61 29.23
CA LYS A 72 -4.28 25.06 27.95
C LYS A 72 -3.52 23.94 27.23
N SER A 73 -2.90 23.02 27.97
CA SER A 73 -2.10 21.94 27.38
C SER A 73 -2.99 20.98 26.58
N LEU A 74 -4.07 20.48 27.20
CA LEU A 74 -5.04 19.62 26.53
C LEU A 74 -5.73 20.35 25.36
N SER A 75 -6.15 21.60 25.56
CA SER A 75 -6.78 22.39 24.49
C SER A 75 -5.87 22.60 23.29
N PHE A 76 -4.57 22.87 23.51
CA PHE A 76 -3.60 22.99 22.44
C PHE A 76 -3.41 21.66 21.69
N THR A 77 -3.27 20.56 22.43
CA THR A 77 -3.16 19.23 21.82
C THR A 77 -4.39 18.87 21.00
N LEU A 78 -5.60 19.10 21.52
CA LEU A 78 -6.86 18.86 20.78
C LEU A 78 -6.92 19.70 19.50
N GLY A 79 -6.56 20.99 19.55
CA GLY A 79 -6.57 21.85 18.38
C GLY A 79 -5.60 21.38 17.28
N SER A 80 -4.41 20.93 17.67
CA SER A 80 -3.44 20.35 16.73
C SER A 80 -3.91 19.00 16.19
N PHE A 81 -4.37 18.11 17.07
CA PHE A 81 -4.87 16.79 16.74
C PHE A 81 -6.01 16.86 15.73
N ARG A 82 -7.06 17.65 16.00
CA ARG A 82 -8.21 17.81 15.09
C ARG A 82 -7.80 18.23 13.67
N ARG A 83 -6.83 19.14 13.56
CA ARG A 83 -6.34 19.62 12.26
C ARG A 83 -5.59 18.51 11.52
N LYS A 84 -4.63 17.88 12.18
CA LYS A 84 -3.79 16.83 11.59
C LYS A 84 -4.57 15.55 11.30
N ALA A 85 -5.45 15.17 12.20
CA ALA A 85 -6.33 14.03 12.00
C ALA A 85 -7.23 14.25 10.78
N LYS A 86 -7.82 15.45 10.62
CA LYS A 86 -8.57 15.77 9.40
C LYS A 86 -7.72 15.69 8.15
N GLU A 87 -6.50 16.25 8.15
CA GLU A 87 -5.57 16.14 7.00
C GLU A 87 -5.28 14.68 6.60
N ILE A 88 -5.21 13.76 7.58
CA ILE A 88 -4.97 12.34 7.33
C ILE A 88 -6.24 11.63 6.85
N THR A 89 -7.39 11.94 7.44
CA THR A 89 -8.67 11.27 7.11
C THR A 89 -9.34 11.83 5.86
N THR A 90 -9.04 13.07 5.46
CA THR A 90 -9.53 13.60 4.19
C THR A 90 -8.69 13.05 3.06
N ALA A 91 -9.33 12.26 2.19
CA ALA A 91 -8.76 11.92 0.89
C ALA A 91 -8.29 13.22 0.21
N PRO A 92 -7.19 13.20 -0.57
CA PRO A 92 -6.68 14.38 -1.26
C PRO A 92 -7.83 15.04 -2.03
N THR A 93 -8.35 16.13 -1.50
CA THR A 93 -9.44 16.85 -2.13
C THR A 93 -8.78 17.74 -3.16
N PHE A 94 -9.01 17.43 -4.43
CA PHE A 94 -8.51 18.22 -5.54
C PHE A 94 -9.36 19.50 -5.62
N ILE A 95 -8.82 20.63 -5.15
CA ILE A 95 -9.59 21.86 -4.90
C ILE A 95 -9.65 22.80 -6.12
N GLY A 96 -9.15 22.36 -7.28
CA GLY A 96 -9.18 23.08 -8.56
C GLY A 96 -8.19 24.25 -8.66
N GLY A 97 -7.13 24.28 -7.84
CA GLY A 97 -6.13 25.35 -7.84
C GLY A 97 -5.09 25.30 -8.98
N ASN A 98 -4.12 26.24 -9.00
CA ASN A 98 -3.01 26.17 -9.97
C ASN A 98 -2.02 25.03 -9.66
N GLY A 99 -1.86 24.61 -8.39
CA GLY A 99 -1.06 23.44 -8.01
C GLY A 99 -1.67 22.12 -8.52
N ASP A 100 -2.99 22.10 -8.55
CA ASP A 100 -3.82 21.03 -9.10
C ASP A 100 -3.61 20.89 -10.62
N LYS A 101 -3.60 22.00 -11.38
CA LYS A 101 -3.32 21.95 -12.83
C LYS A 101 -1.93 21.40 -13.17
N ALA A 102 -0.91 21.75 -12.39
CA ALA A 102 0.44 21.22 -12.60
C ALA A 102 0.51 19.72 -12.30
N GLN A 103 -0.18 19.26 -11.24
CA GLN A 103 -0.30 17.83 -10.94
C GLN A 103 -1.09 17.07 -12.01
N ILE A 104 -2.20 17.62 -12.52
CA ILE A 104 -2.94 17.03 -13.65
C ILE A 104 -2.03 16.90 -14.87
N ALA A 105 -1.34 17.98 -15.27
CA ALA A 105 -0.48 17.96 -16.45
C ALA A 105 0.64 16.92 -16.31
N TYR A 106 1.20 16.77 -15.10
CA TYR A 106 2.20 15.73 -14.82
C TYR A 106 1.61 14.32 -14.91
N LEU A 107 0.41 14.10 -14.36
CA LEU A 107 -0.29 12.81 -14.44
C LEU A 107 -0.69 12.46 -15.89
N GLU A 108 -1.07 13.44 -16.70
CA GLU A 108 -1.36 13.25 -18.13
C GLU A 108 -0.10 12.85 -18.90
N LEU A 109 1.04 13.48 -18.61
CA LEU A 109 2.33 13.13 -19.19
C LEU A 109 2.73 11.68 -18.84
N LEU A 110 2.59 11.32 -17.56
CA LEU A 110 2.85 9.95 -17.09
C LEU A 110 1.92 8.94 -17.77
N ASN A 111 0.62 9.24 -17.85
CA ASN A 111 -0.34 8.37 -18.53
C ASN A 111 0.00 8.18 -20.01
N LYS A 112 0.44 9.24 -20.69
CA LYS A 112 0.89 9.14 -22.09
C LYS A 112 2.10 8.22 -22.19
N ARG A 113 3.11 8.41 -21.34
CA ARG A 113 4.32 7.59 -21.35
C ARG A 113 4.03 6.12 -21.03
N LEU A 114 3.13 5.85 -20.09
CA LEU A 114 2.70 4.49 -19.75
C LEU A 114 2.00 3.80 -20.92
N LYS A 115 1.15 4.52 -21.68
CA LYS A 115 0.51 3.98 -22.89
C LYS A 115 1.52 3.63 -23.98
N GLU A 116 2.55 4.45 -24.16
CA GLU A 116 3.64 4.19 -25.10
C GLU A 116 4.42 2.93 -24.70
N LEU A 117 4.85 2.83 -23.44
CA LEU A 117 5.58 1.67 -22.93
C LEU A 117 4.75 0.39 -23.02
N LEU A 118 3.45 0.46 -22.76
CA LEU A 118 2.55 -0.69 -22.90
C LEU A 118 2.46 -1.14 -24.37
N LYS A 119 2.47 -0.20 -25.32
CA LYS A 119 2.47 -0.53 -26.74
C LYS A 119 3.78 -1.20 -27.15
N GLU A 120 4.93 -0.65 -26.76
CA GLU A 120 6.25 -1.21 -27.03
C GLU A 120 6.38 -2.64 -26.48
N ALA A 121 6.00 -2.85 -25.21
CA ALA A 121 6.05 -4.17 -24.58
C ALA A 121 5.16 -5.22 -25.29
N ASN A 122 4.00 -4.80 -25.81
CA ASN A 122 3.12 -5.69 -26.57
C ASN A 122 3.69 -6.04 -27.95
N GLU A 123 4.35 -5.09 -28.62
CA GLU A 123 5.03 -5.35 -29.90
C GLU A 123 6.22 -6.30 -29.71
N GLU A 124 7.03 -6.10 -28.66
CA GLU A 124 8.12 -7.00 -28.30
C GLU A 124 7.61 -8.41 -27.96
N LYS A 125 6.55 -8.52 -27.16
CA LYS A 125 5.93 -9.80 -26.85
C LYS A 125 5.46 -10.53 -28.10
N LYS A 126 4.83 -9.81 -29.04
CA LYS A 126 4.37 -10.39 -30.30
C LYS A 126 5.54 -10.90 -31.14
N ALA A 127 6.61 -10.11 -31.27
CA ALA A 127 7.80 -10.50 -32.02
C ALA A 127 8.50 -11.72 -31.39
N ALA A 128 8.56 -11.80 -30.05
CA ALA A 128 9.10 -12.95 -29.34
C ALA A 128 8.25 -14.20 -29.57
N GLN A 129 6.93 -14.07 -29.55
CA GLN A 129 6.01 -15.17 -29.84
C GLN A 129 6.18 -15.69 -31.27
N GLU A 130 6.19 -14.80 -32.27
CA GLU A 130 6.40 -15.18 -33.67
C GLU A 130 7.76 -15.89 -33.87
N LYS A 131 8.79 -15.49 -33.12
CA LYS A 131 10.09 -16.15 -33.16
C LYS A 131 10.03 -17.55 -32.55
N ALA A 132 9.34 -17.71 -31.42
CA ALA A 132 9.13 -19.00 -30.76
C ALA A 132 8.36 -19.96 -31.68
N ASP A 133 7.27 -19.49 -32.31
CA ASP A 133 6.44 -20.29 -33.22
C ASP A 133 7.26 -20.79 -34.43
N ARG A 134 8.17 -19.96 -34.97
CA ARG A 134 9.08 -20.38 -36.05
C ARG A 134 10.07 -21.45 -35.61
N TYR A 135 10.62 -21.35 -34.39
CA TYR A 135 11.52 -22.38 -33.87
C TYR A 135 10.77 -23.70 -33.64
N LEU A 136 9.56 -23.63 -33.11
CA LEU A 136 8.70 -24.79 -32.91
C LEU A 136 8.41 -25.50 -34.24
N ALA A 137 7.94 -24.77 -35.25
CA ALA A 137 7.65 -25.34 -36.57
C ALA A 137 8.90 -25.96 -37.23
N ARG A 138 10.10 -25.40 -36.98
CA ARG A 138 11.35 -25.99 -37.47
C ARG A 138 11.71 -27.26 -36.71
N ALA A 139 11.52 -27.29 -35.39
CA ALA A 139 11.77 -28.46 -34.57
C ALA A 139 10.83 -29.62 -34.96
N GLU A 140 9.53 -29.36 -35.09
CA GLU A 140 8.53 -30.34 -35.54
C GLU A 140 8.88 -30.93 -36.91
N LYS A 141 9.36 -30.09 -37.84
CA LYS A 141 9.80 -30.58 -39.16
C LYS A 141 11.03 -31.49 -39.08
N VAL A 142 11.98 -31.18 -38.19
CA VAL A 142 13.18 -32.01 -37.99
C VAL A 142 12.82 -33.31 -37.29
N GLU A 143 11.93 -33.28 -36.30
CA GLU A 143 11.43 -34.48 -35.62
C GLU A 143 10.74 -35.41 -36.61
N ALA A 144 9.84 -34.91 -37.47
CA ALA A 144 9.19 -35.72 -38.49
C ALA A 144 10.18 -36.31 -39.52
N GLN A 145 11.27 -35.60 -39.83
CA GLN A 145 12.32 -36.13 -40.71
C GLN A 145 13.14 -37.24 -40.03
N LEU A 146 13.42 -37.09 -38.74
CA LEU A 146 14.12 -38.11 -37.95
C LEU A 146 13.26 -39.35 -37.78
N GLU A 147 11.97 -39.19 -37.49
CA GLU A 147 11.01 -40.29 -37.38
C GLU A 147 10.96 -41.11 -38.68
N LYS A 148 10.88 -40.44 -39.85
CA LYS A 148 10.94 -41.12 -41.14
C LYS A 148 12.26 -41.87 -41.39
N LEU A 149 13.39 -41.29 -40.99
CA LEU A 149 14.70 -41.97 -41.13
C LEU A 149 14.84 -43.16 -40.19
N LEU A 150 14.22 -43.10 -39.00
CA LEU A 150 14.19 -44.21 -38.07
C LEU A 150 13.29 -45.34 -38.59
N GLU A 151 12.13 -45.02 -39.14
CA GLU A 151 11.26 -46.01 -39.82
C GLU A 151 12.01 -46.69 -40.98
N GLU A 152 12.70 -45.93 -41.83
CA GLU A 152 13.50 -46.50 -42.95
C GLU A 152 14.62 -47.43 -42.45
N LEU A 153 15.27 -47.12 -41.31
CA LEU A 153 16.30 -47.97 -40.72
C LEU A 153 15.73 -49.23 -40.05
N GLU A 154 14.56 -49.14 -39.41
CA GLU A 154 13.86 -50.30 -38.85
C GLU A 154 13.40 -51.27 -39.95
N GLU A 155 12.93 -50.76 -41.10
CA GLU A 155 12.58 -51.59 -42.26
C GLU A 155 13.81 -52.27 -42.91
N GLU A 156 14.97 -51.58 -42.96
CA GLU A 156 16.22 -52.16 -43.48
C GLU A 156 16.80 -53.24 -42.55
N ASP A 157 16.71 -53.07 -41.22
CA ASP A 157 17.17 -54.07 -40.23
C ASP A 157 16.27 -55.33 -40.21
N GLU A 158 14.96 -55.21 -40.50
CA GLU A 158 14.05 -56.37 -40.62
C GLU A 158 14.28 -57.20 -41.90
N GLU A 159 14.75 -56.59 -43.00
CA GLU A 159 15.09 -57.32 -44.23
C GLU A 159 16.44 -58.06 -44.17
N GLU A 160 17.36 -57.69 -43.27
CA GLU A 160 18.63 -58.43 -43.06
C GLU A 160 18.47 -59.69 -42.18
N ASP A 161 17.41 -59.79 -41.37
CA ASP A 161 17.14 -60.95 -40.50
C ASP A 161 16.32 -62.07 -41.18
N GLU A 162 15.84 -61.87 -42.42
CA GLU A 162 15.07 -62.85 -43.22
C GLU A 162 15.87 -63.64 -44.29
N GLU A 163 17.20 -63.46 -44.41
CA GLU A 163 18.08 -64.25 -45.33
C GLU A 163 18.76 -65.50 -44.73
#